data_AF-A0A1X7P100-F1
#
_entry.id   AF-A0A1X7P100-F1
#
_cell.length_a   1.000
_cell.length_b   1.000
_cell.length_c   1.000
_cell.angle_alpha   90.00
_cell.angle_beta   90.00
_cell.angle_gamma   90.00
#
_symmetry.space_group_name_H-M   'P 1'
#
loop_
_entity.id
_entity.type
_entity.pdbx_description
1 polymer ?
#
loop_
_entity_poly.entity_id
_entity_poly.type
_entity_poly.pdbx_seq_one_letter_code
_entity_poly.pdbx_strand_id
1 'polypeptide(L)'
;MLWSMFKIVLFVAFVAVAALGAGWLMETGGGVRIAVGALEFNLGALQAVIAFALFVLAVWLLLKIVSLLAAVVHFLNGDETAISRYFDRNRERKGYEALADGLMALASGEERVAMAKAARAEKFLHRPELTNLITAQAAEMAGDRKKAEVVYKRLLQDERTRFVGVRGIMKQRLEEGDTETAMKLAEKAFALKPRHGETGDILLALQATRNDWAGARKTLGAKVKTGALPKDVGKRRDAVLALQEAKDIFEEGNSIRAREAAIEANKLSPDLIPGAVLAAKSYLEQDNPRYATRVLAKAWQVSPHPDLAAAFAAIEPDETPEARLKRFKALTKYQKEHPETRMLLAELHIADNDFSAARKALGDLAETDPTQRALALMAAIERGEGGDDEAVRAWLARAVTASRGPQWVCDKCNQIHADWAPVCSNCGAFDTLSWKVPAEGEGRIHGGAEMLPLLVAKPEPTAPDAPKVEPETVAEPPHADYADPDETVASELAPEVEARHDK
;
A
#
# COMPACT_ATOMS: atom_id res chain seq x y z
N MET A 1 47.94 31.53 32.87
CA MET A 1 48.62 32.08 34.07
C MET A 1 50.13 32.29 33.86
N LEU A 2 50.88 31.32 33.30
CA LEU A 2 52.34 31.42 33.06
C LEU A 2 52.77 32.66 32.23
N TRP A 3 52.00 33.03 31.21
CA TRP A 3 52.29 34.20 30.38
C TRP A 3 52.16 35.54 31.13
N SER A 4 51.30 35.60 32.15
CA SER A 4 51.17 36.78 33.01
C SER A 4 52.33 36.86 34.00
N MET A 5 52.72 35.73 34.60
CA MET A 5 53.91 35.65 35.46
C MET A 5 55.19 36.04 34.72
N PHE A 6 55.38 35.59 33.48
CA PHE A 6 56.54 35.95 32.67
C PHE A 6 56.61 37.46 32.43
N LYS A 7 55.48 38.11 32.12
CA LYS A 7 55.41 39.57 31.94
C LYS A 7 55.75 40.34 33.21
N ILE A 8 55.30 39.86 34.37
CA ILE A 8 55.58 40.51 35.66
C ILE A 8 57.06 40.37 36.02
N VAL A 9 57.65 39.18 35.88
CA VAL A 9 59.08 38.96 36.14
C VAL A 9 59.95 39.80 35.20
N LEU A 10 59.60 39.85 33.91
CA LEU A 10 60.30 40.67 32.93
C LEU A 10 60.19 42.18 33.25
N PHE A 11 59.01 42.63 33.71
CA PHE A 11 58.80 44.02 34.12
C PHE A 11 59.64 44.38 35.35
N VAL A 12 59.67 43.53 36.37
CA VAL A 12 60.48 43.73 37.58
C VAL A 12 61.98 43.73 37.25
N ALA A 13 62.44 42.80 36.40
CA ALA A 13 63.81 42.76 35.92
C ALA A 13 64.18 44.04 35.13
N PHE A 14 63.28 44.53 34.26
CA PHE A 14 63.49 45.77 33.53
C PHE A 14 63.58 46.99 34.46
N VAL A 15 62.69 47.10 35.46
CA VAL A 15 62.73 48.17 36.46
C VAL A 15 64.02 48.12 37.29
N ALA A 16 64.49 46.93 37.67
CA ALA A 16 65.74 46.77 38.40
C ALA A 16 66.96 47.20 37.58
N VAL A 17 67.03 46.81 36.29
CA VAL A 17 68.09 47.24 35.38
C VAL A 17 68.02 48.74 35.11
N ALA A 18 66.82 49.32 34.96
CA ALA A 18 66.64 50.75 34.79
C ALA A 18 67.08 51.55 36.02
N ALA A 19 66.79 51.05 37.23
CA ALA A 19 67.23 51.66 38.48
C ALA A 19 68.76 51.62 38.64
N LEU A 20 69.40 50.49 38.32
CA LEU A 20 70.86 50.35 38.33
C LEU A 20 71.53 51.23 37.26
N GLY A 21 70.96 51.28 36.05
CA GLY A 21 71.44 52.15 34.97
C GLY A 21 71.30 53.64 35.30
N ALA A 22 70.22 54.03 35.97
CA ALA A 22 70.04 55.40 36.46
C ALA A 22 71.04 55.75 37.58
N GLY A 23 71.34 54.81 38.48
CA GLY A 23 72.37 54.97 39.50
C GLY A 23 73.76 55.17 38.90
N TRP A 24 74.12 54.34 37.92
CA TRP A 24 75.41 54.43 37.24
C TRP A 24 75.55 55.72 36.43
N LEU A 25 74.46 56.18 35.80
CA LEU A 25 74.42 57.43 35.05
C LEU A 25 74.56 58.67 35.96
N MET A 26 74.08 58.60 37.20
CA MET A 26 74.26 59.68 38.20
C MET A 26 75.70 59.78 38.71
N GLU A 27 76.47 58.70 38.69
CA GLU A 27 77.88 58.67 39.13
C GLU A 27 78.87 59.10 38.03
N THR A 28 78.54 58.89 36.76
CA THR A 28 79.29 59.46 35.62
C THR A 28 78.92 60.92 35.40
N GLY A 29 79.74 61.85 35.91
CA GLY A 29 79.56 63.31 35.80
C GLY A 29 79.65 63.94 34.40
N GLY A 30 79.30 63.21 33.33
CA GLY A 30 79.19 63.71 31.97
C GLY A 30 77.89 63.20 31.35
N GLY A 31 77.02 64.12 30.94
CA GLY A 31 75.70 63.81 30.38
C GLY A 31 75.72 62.89 29.15
N VAL A 32 74.53 62.48 28.71
CA VAL A 32 74.36 61.57 27.58
C VAL A 32 74.47 62.36 26.26
N ARG A 33 75.49 62.06 25.46
CA ARG A 33 75.61 62.57 24.09
C ARG A 33 74.80 61.72 23.14
N ILE A 34 73.77 62.31 22.53
CA ILE A 34 73.03 61.68 21.43
C ILE A 34 73.45 62.39 20.15
N ALA A 35 74.18 61.70 19.29
CA ALA A 35 74.54 62.16 17.96
C ALA A 35 73.55 61.57 16.94
N VAL A 36 72.77 62.43 16.27
CA VAL A 36 71.87 62.02 15.19
C VAL A 36 72.29 62.77 13.92
N GLY A 37 72.97 62.09 13.01
CA GLY A 37 73.53 62.70 11.81
C GLY A 37 74.58 63.77 12.15
N ALA A 38 74.39 64.99 11.65
CA ALA A 38 75.32 66.12 11.84
C ALA A 38 75.02 66.97 13.10
N LEU A 39 74.06 66.59 13.94
CA LEU A 39 73.67 67.33 15.14
C LEU A 39 74.08 66.55 16.40
N GLU A 40 74.88 67.19 17.24
CA GLU A 40 75.25 66.70 18.57
C GLU A 40 74.37 67.35 19.63
N PHE A 41 73.51 66.57 20.28
CA PHE A 41 72.77 67.01 21.46
C PHE A 41 73.47 66.50 22.72
N ASN A 42 73.95 67.44 23.53
CA ASN A 42 74.54 67.14 24.83
C ASN A 42 73.44 67.28 25.90
N LEU A 43 72.82 66.16 26.26
CA LEU A 43 71.71 66.16 27.20
C LEU A 43 72.25 66.10 28.63
N GLY A 44 71.89 67.07 29.47
CA GLY A 44 72.12 66.97 30.91
C GLY A 44 71.35 65.79 31.52
N ALA A 45 71.73 65.34 32.72
CA ALA A 45 71.14 64.17 33.37
C ALA A 45 69.59 64.22 33.43
N LEU A 46 69.02 65.39 33.75
CA LEU A 46 67.56 65.60 33.77
C LEU A 46 66.92 65.45 32.37
N GLN A 47 67.56 65.99 31.34
CA GLN A 47 67.05 65.94 29.97
C GLN A 47 67.12 64.53 29.38
N ALA A 48 68.15 63.75 29.74
CA ALA A 48 68.28 62.34 29.35
C ALA A 48 67.14 61.48 29.93
N VAL A 49 66.77 61.71 31.21
CA VAL A 49 65.65 61.00 31.85
C VAL A 49 64.31 61.35 31.19
N ILE A 50 64.08 62.62 30.88
CA ILE A 50 62.85 63.06 30.20
C ILE A 50 62.77 62.48 28.78
N ALA A 51 63.87 62.51 28.03
CA ALA A 51 63.95 61.94 26.68
C ALA A 51 63.68 60.43 26.71
N PHE A 52 64.23 59.70 27.69
CA PHE A 52 63.97 58.28 27.87
C PHE A 52 62.49 57.99 28.20
N ALA A 53 61.87 58.77 29.10
CA ALA A 53 60.46 58.62 29.42
C ALA A 53 59.54 58.85 28.21
N LEU A 54 59.83 59.88 27.39
CA LEU A 54 59.11 60.14 26.15
C LEU A 54 59.30 59.04 25.11
N PHE A 55 60.51 58.47 25.01
CA PHE A 55 60.79 57.34 24.14
C PHE A 55 59.99 56.10 24.54
N VAL A 56 59.96 55.76 25.85
CA VAL A 56 59.16 54.65 26.37
C VAL A 56 57.68 54.85 26.10
N LEU A 57 57.16 56.07 26.28
CA LEU A 57 55.77 56.40 25.98
C LEU A 57 55.47 56.24 24.48
N ALA A 58 56.37 56.72 23.61
CA ALA A 58 56.21 56.60 22.16
C ALA A 58 56.21 55.12 21.72
N VAL A 59 57.12 54.30 22.25
CA VAL A 59 57.15 52.85 21.98
C VAL A 59 55.88 52.16 22.49
N TRP A 60 55.40 52.51 23.69
CA TRP A 60 54.14 51.96 24.21
C TRP A 60 52.94 52.31 23.33
N LEU A 61 52.86 53.57 22.87
CA LEU A 61 51.80 54.02 21.98
C LEU A 61 51.87 53.30 20.62
N LEU A 62 53.08 53.15 20.06
CA LEU A 62 53.31 52.42 18.82
C LEU A 62 52.86 50.96 18.95
N LEU A 63 53.24 50.26 20.02
CA LEU A 63 52.81 48.88 20.28
C LEU A 63 51.29 48.78 20.40
N LYS A 64 50.63 49.78 21.01
CA LYS A 64 49.17 49.84 21.07
C LYS A 64 48.54 50.02 19.69
N ILE A 65 49.08 50.92 18.88
CA ILE A 65 48.62 51.15 17.51
C ILE A 65 48.83 49.89 16.64
N VAL A 66 49.98 49.23 16.73
CA VAL A 66 50.25 47.97 16.01
C VAL A 66 49.31 46.85 16.49
N SER A 67 49.02 46.76 17.78
CA SER A 67 48.05 45.78 18.30
C SER A 67 46.62 46.03 17.81
N LEU A 68 46.23 47.31 17.67
CA LEU A 68 44.94 47.70 17.12
C LEU A 68 44.87 47.36 15.62
N LEU A 69 45.90 47.68 14.85
CA LEU A 69 46.03 47.32 13.44
C LEU A 69 45.98 45.80 13.25
N ALA A 70 46.71 45.03 14.06
CA ALA A 70 46.69 43.58 14.02
C ALA A 70 45.29 43.02 14.33
N ALA A 71 44.58 43.57 15.31
CA ALA A 71 43.20 43.18 15.63
C ALA A 71 42.23 43.49 14.49
N VAL A 72 42.38 44.64 13.83
CA VAL A 72 41.56 45.02 12.65
C VAL A 72 41.85 44.09 11.47
N VAL A 73 43.11 43.76 11.20
CA VAL A 73 43.49 42.79 10.16
C VAL A 73 42.95 41.40 10.49
N HIS A 74 43.03 40.95 11.74
CA HIS A 74 42.46 39.65 12.16
C HIS A 74 40.93 39.61 12.01
N PHE A 75 40.26 40.73 12.28
CA PHE A 75 38.81 40.88 12.09
C PHE A 75 38.42 40.83 10.59
N LEU A 76 39.23 41.45 9.72
CA LEU A 76 39.03 41.42 8.27
C LEU A 76 39.38 40.05 7.64
N ASN A 77 40.35 39.33 8.20
CA ASN A 77 40.82 38.04 7.67
C ASN A 77 40.01 36.82 8.14
N GLY A 78 38.87 37.00 8.83
CA GLY A 78 37.86 35.94 8.94
C GLY A 78 38.13 34.87 9.99
N ASP A 79 38.62 35.24 11.18
CA ASP A 79 38.45 34.37 12.34
C ASP A 79 36.97 34.35 12.75
N GLU A 80 36.40 33.17 13.03
CA GLU A 80 35.01 32.93 13.43
C GLU A 80 34.64 33.70 14.73
N THR A 81 34.31 34.98 14.58
CA THR A 81 33.90 35.84 15.68
C THR A 81 32.52 35.46 16.21
N ALA A 82 32.23 35.81 17.46
CA ALA A 82 30.93 35.56 18.10
C ALA A 82 29.71 36.11 17.31
N ILE A 83 29.95 37.03 16.37
CA ILE A 83 28.93 37.64 15.51
C ILE A 83 28.51 36.70 14.37
N SER A 84 29.45 35.98 13.71
CA SER A 84 29.09 35.01 12.66
C SER A 84 28.23 33.88 13.25
N ARG A 85 28.61 33.36 14.43
CA ARG A 85 27.81 32.38 15.19
C ARG A 85 26.38 32.85 15.49
N TYR A 86 26.17 34.14 15.75
CA TYR A 86 24.82 34.66 15.97
C TYR A 86 23.99 34.70 14.69
N PHE A 87 24.59 35.14 13.57
CA PHE A 87 23.90 35.17 12.27
C PHE A 87 23.61 33.77 11.73
N ASP A 88 24.57 32.84 11.83
CA ASP A 88 24.39 31.45 11.43
C ASP A 88 23.31 30.78 12.26
N ARG A 89 23.30 30.98 13.59
CA ARG A 89 22.24 30.44 14.46
C ARG A 89 20.87 31.02 14.15
N ASN A 90 20.79 32.31 13.80
CA ASN A 90 19.53 32.93 13.38
C ASN A 90 19.08 32.42 11.99
N ARG A 91 20.03 32.18 11.07
CA ARG A 91 19.76 31.62 9.74
C ARG A 91 19.23 30.20 9.86
N GLU A 92 19.90 29.36 10.65
CA GLU A 92 19.46 28.00 10.94
C GLU A 92 18.09 27.97 11.61
N ARG A 93 17.85 28.82 12.62
CA ARG A 93 16.52 28.91 13.27
C ARG A 93 15.42 29.22 12.26
N LYS A 94 15.60 30.24 11.43
CA LYS A 94 14.64 30.60 10.37
C LYS A 94 14.47 29.50 9.32
N GLY A 95 15.55 28.78 9.02
CA GLY A 95 15.55 27.65 8.10
C GLY A 95 14.74 26.47 8.62
N TYR A 96 14.96 26.08 9.88
CA TYR A 96 14.21 25.01 10.53
C TYR A 96 12.76 25.38 10.79
N GLU A 97 12.47 26.64 11.12
CA GLU A 97 11.10 27.17 11.23
C GLU A 97 10.37 27.06 9.88
N ALA A 98 11.00 27.49 8.78
CA ALA A 98 10.43 27.33 7.44
C ALA A 98 10.27 25.85 7.05
N LEU A 99 11.17 24.96 7.46
CA LEU A 99 11.06 23.52 7.25
C LEU A 99 9.86 22.94 8.00
N ALA A 100 9.69 23.31 9.28
CA ALA A 100 8.58 22.88 10.11
C ALA A 100 7.23 23.35 9.56
N ASP A 101 7.14 24.64 9.18
CA ASP A 101 5.97 25.20 8.49
C ASP A 101 5.66 24.45 7.18
N GLY A 102 6.71 24.11 6.41
CA GLY A 102 6.56 23.36 5.17
C GLY A 102 6.01 21.94 5.38
N LEU A 103 6.45 21.26 6.44
CA LEU A 103 5.93 19.94 6.83
C LEU A 103 4.49 20.02 7.33
N MET A 104 4.14 21.05 8.10
CA MET A 104 2.77 21.29 8.54
C MET A 104 1.85 21.56 7.34
N ALA A 105 2.27 22.43 6.42
CA ALA A 105 1.52 22.70 5.19
C ALA A 105 1.32 21.42 4.34
N LEU A 106 2.36 20.59 4.22
CA LEU A 106 2.26 19.30 3.53
C LEU A 106 1.24 18.37 4.20
N ALA A 107 1.26 18.28 5.53
CA ALA A 107 0.30 17.47 6.28
C ALA A 107 -1.14 18.01 6.18
N SER A 108 -1.30 19.32 6.05
CA SER A 108 -2.60 19.99 5.88
C SER A 108 -3.14 19.95 4.44
N GLY A 109 -2.39 19.42 3.48
CA GLY A 109 -2.83 19.42 2.08
C GLY A 109 -2.56 20.72 1.33
N GLU A 110 -1.76 21.64 1.87
CA GLU A 110 -1.47 22.95 1.27
C GLU A 110 -0.20 22.91 0.41
N GLU A 111 -0.29 22.36 -0.80
CA GLU A 111 0.87 22.07 -1.66
C GLU A 111 1.67 23.32 -2.04
N ARG A 112 1.00 24.43 -2.38
CA ARG A 112 1.67 25.69 -2.78
C ARG A 112 2.43 26.31 -1.61
N VAL A 113 1.84 26.28 -0.42
CA VAL A 113 2.46 26.82 0.81
C VAL A 113 3.66 25.95 1.19
N ALA A 114 3.51 24.63 1.15
CA ALA A 114 4.60 23.69 1.38
C ALA A 114 5.78 23.93 0.45
N MET A 115 5.53 24.11 -0.86
CA MET A 115 6.58 24.42 -1.84
C MET A 115 7.29 25.76 -1.56
N ALA A 116 6.54 26.81 -1.24
CA ALA A 116 7.10 28.12 -0.93
C ALA A 116 7.96 28.09 0.35
N LYS A 117 7.50 27.37 1.38
CA LYS A 117 8.22 27.18 2.65
C LYS A 117 9.46 26.30 2.46
N ALA A 118 9.39 25.24 1.65
CA ALA A 118 10.55 24.42 1.30
C ALA A 118 11.63 25.22 0.55
N ALA A 119 11.24 26.05 -0.43
CA ALA A 119 12.17 26.93 -1.14
C ALA A 119 12.81 27.98 -0.21
N ARG A 120 12.06 28.47 0.78
CA ARG A 120 12.59 29.37 1.83
C ARG A 120 13.56 28.65 2.76
N ALA A 121 13.23 27.42 3.18
CA ALA A 121 14.12 26.58 3.99
C ALA A 121 15.44 26.29 3.25
N GLU A 122 15.38 26.01 1.95
CA GLU A 122 16.57 25.76 1.13
C GLU A 122 17.53 26.95 1.07
N LYS A 123 16.99 28.17 0.95
CA LYS A 123 17.80 29.40 0.98
C LYS A 123 18.51 29.64 2.31
N PHE A 124 17.99 29.10 3.42
CA PHE A 124 18.57 29.33 4.76
C PHE A 124 19.44 28.16 5.24
N LEU A 125 19.03 26.93 4.98
CA LEU A 125 19.71 25.73 5.46
C LEU A 125 20.78 25.22 4.48
N HIS A 126 20.58 25.39 3.17
CA HIS A 126 21.41 24.76 2.13
C HIS A 126 21.58 23.25 2.35
N ARG A 127 20.49 22.58 2.76
CA ARG A 127 20.42 21.14 3.03
C ARG A 127 19.44 20.49 2.06
N PRO A 128 19.86 20.25 0.81
CA PRO A 128 19.00 19.71 -0.24
C PRO A 128 18.40 18.35 0.16
N GLU A 129 19.04 17.58 1.04
CA GLU A 129 18.55 16.29 1.51
C GLU A 129 17.22 16.39 2.29
N LEU A 130 16.98 17.50 3.00
CA LEU A 130 15.74 17.71 3.76
C LEU A 130 14.68 18.45 2.95
N THR A 131 15.09 19.48 2.21
CA THR A 131 14.19 20.40 1.50
C THR A 131 13.66 19.78 0.21
N ASN A 132 14.45 18.95 -0.49
CA ASN A 132 13.99 18.23 -1.68
C ASN A 132 12.92 17.20 -1.34
N LEU A 133 12.89 16.65 -0.12
CA LEU A 133 11.83 15.73 0.30
C LEU A 133 10.46 16.42 0.30
N ILE A 134 10.37 17.57 1.00
CA ILE A 134 9.13 18.37 1.04
C ILE A 134 8.77 18.85 -0.36
N THR A 135 9.76 19.28 -1.14
CA THR A 135 9.54 19.76 -2.51
C THR A 135 9.00 18.65 -3.42
N ALA A 136 9.51 17.41 -3.32
CA ALA A 136 9.04 16.29 -4.11
C ALA A 136 7.61 15.88 -3.72
N GLN A 137 7.33 15.75 -2.42
CA GLN A 137 6.01 15.38 -1.92
C GLN A 137 4.95 16.45 -2.24
N ALA A 138 5.30 17.73 -2.09
CA ALA A 138 4.39 18.81 -2.44
C ALA A 138 4.13 18.88 -3.96
N ALA A 139 5.14 18.61 -4.79
CA ALA A 139 4.96 18.52 -6.24
C ALA A 139 4.09 17.33 -6.65
N GLU A 140 4.23 16.18 -5.97
CA GLU A 140 3.38 14.99 -6.16
C GLU A 140 1.91 15.30 -5.79
N MET A 141 1.68 15.94 -4.64
CA MET A 141 0.34 16.38 -4.23
C MET A 141 -0.27 17.43 -5.17
N ALA A 142 0.56 18.31 -5.75
CA ALA A 142 0.13 19.27 -6.76
C ALA A 142 -0.17 18.65 -8.14
N GLY A 143 0.08 17.35 -8.32
CA GLY A 143 -0.02 16.68 -9.62
C GLY A 143 1.11 17.01 -10.60
N ASP A 144 2.14 17.76 -10.19
CA ASP A 144 3.32 18.07 -11.01
C ASP A 144 4.33 16.90 -10.97
N ARG A 145 3.96 15.81 -11.65
CA ARG A 145 4.74 14.56 -11.71
C ARG A 145 6.15 14.78 -12.25
N LYS A 146 6.32 15.64 -13.27
CA LYS A 146 7.62 15.94 -13.88
C LYS A 146 8.58 16.57 -12.87
N LYS A 147 8.09 17.56 -12.12
CA LYS A 147 8.90 18.22 -11.08
C LYS A 147 9.21 17.25 -9.94
N ALA A 148 8.21 16.49 -9.48
CA ALA A 148 8.41 15.48 -8.45
C ALA A 148 9.48 14.46 -8.86
N GLU A 149 9.45 13.95 -10.09
CA GLU A 149 10.45 13.00 -10.59
C GLU A 149 11.86 13.61 -10.63
N VAL A 150 12.01 14.84 -11.11
CA VAL A 150 13.30 15.55 -11.13
C VAL A 150 13.86 15.72 -9.73
N VAL A 151 13.01 16.08 -8.76
CA VAL A 151 13.43 16.26 -7.36
C VAL A 151 13.74 14.92 -6.70
N TYR A 152 12.94 13.87 -6.94
CA TYR A 152 13.24 12.51 -6.46
C TYR A 152 14.57 11.99 -7.02
N LYS A 153 14.90 12.29 -8.28
CA LYS A 153 16.21 11.94 -8.87
C LYS A 153 17.37 12.63 -8.15
N ARG A 154 17.22 13.88 -7.69
CA ARG A 154 18.23 14.57 -6.88
C ARG A 154 18.47 13.88 -5.54
N LEU A 155 17.41 13.36 -4.91
CA LEU A 155 17.51 12.58 -3.66
C LEU A 155 18.29 11.27 -3.81
N LEU A 156 18.54 10.78 -5.03
CA LEU A 156 19.33 9.55 -5.23
C LEU A 156 20.83 9.73 -4.93
N GLN A 157 21.32 10.98 -4.96
CA GLN A 157 22.73 11.32 -4.77
C GLN A 157 23.19 11.11 -3.32
N ASP A 158 22.29 11.24 -2.33
CA ASP A 158 22.58 11.05 -0.91
C ASP A 158 22.06 9.69 -0.42
N GLU A 159 22.91 8.92 0.27
CA GLU A 159 22.56 7.61 0.84
C GLU A 159 21.37 7.66 1.80
N ARG A 160 21.23 8.76 2.57
CA ARG A 160 20.18 8.93 3.57
C ARG A 160 18.80 9.07 2.95
N THR A 161 18.73 9.63 1.75
CA THR A 161 17.46 9.95 1.06
C THR A 161 17.19 9.06 -0.15
N ARG A 162 18.19 8.31 -0.60
CA ARG A 162 18.10 7.39 -1.75
C ARG A 162 16.89 6.48 -1.71
N PHE A 163 16.60 5.86 -0.55
CA PHE A 163 15.43 4.99 -0.40
C PHE A 163 14.12 5.72 -0.72
N VAL A 164 13.97 6.95 -0.23
CA VAL A 164 12.76 7.75 -0.43
C VAL A 164 12.65 8.20 -1.88
N GLY A 165 13.77 8.60 -2.50
CA GLY A 165 13.85 8.91 -3.93
C GLY A 165 13.40 7.74 -4.81
N VAL A 166 13.94 6.55 -4.59
CA VAL A 166 13.55 5.35 -5.35
C VAL A 166 12.08 5.01 -5.12
N ARG A 167 11.59 5.06 -3.87
CA ARG A 167 10.20 4.76 -3.53
C ARG A 167 9.22 5.74 -4.19
N GLY A 168 9.54 7.03 -4.20
CA GLY A 168 8.71 8.07 -4.84
C GLY A 168 8.58 7.82 -6.35
N ILE A 169 9.70 7.61 -7.05
CA ILE A 169 9.69 7.31 -8.48
C ILE A 169 8.94 5.98 -8.75
N MET A 170 9.15 4.96 -7.91
CA MET A 170 8.43 3.68 -8.03
C MET A 170 6.92 3.86 -7.98
N LYS A 171 6.40 4.68 -7.04
CA LYS A 171 4.96 4.96 -6.94
C LYS A 171 4.43 5.66 -8.18
N GLN A 172 5.15 6.66 -8.69
CA GLN A 172 4.78 7.32 -9.95
C GLN A 172 4.70 6.33 -11.12
N ARG A 173 5.66 5.40 -11.24
CA ARG A 173 5.65 4.37 -12.30
C ARG A 173 4.48 3.40 -12.16
N LEU A 174 4.12 3.03 -10.93
CA LEU A 174 2.93 2.20 -10.66
C LEU A 174 1.63 2.92 -11.08
N GLU A 175 1.50 4.21 -10.78
CA GLU A 175 0.35 5.02 -11.21
C GLU A 175 0.27 5.21 -12.74
N GLU A 176 1.42 5.20 -13.42
CA GLU A 176 1.51 5.25 -14.88
C GLU A 176 1.22 3.89 -15.55
N GLY A 177 1.13 2.81 -14.76
CA GLY A 177 1.01 1.45 -15.29
C GLY A 177 2.33 0.84 -15.80
N ASP A 178 3.47 1.53 -15.62
CA ASP A 178 4.81 1.03 -15.96
C ASP A 178 5.31 0.06 -14.87
N THR A 179 4.72 -1.14 -14.88
CA THR A 179 5.03 -2.21 -13.92
C THR A 179 6.45 -2.76 -14.08
N GLU A 180 7.03 -2.70 -15.27
CA GLU A 180 8.40 -3.18 -15.50
C GLU A 180 9.43 -2.30 -14.80
N THR A 181 9.36 -0.98 -15.01
CA THR A 181 10.27 -0.05 -14.33
C THR A 181 9.99 -0.02 -12.83
N ALA A 182 8.71 -0.09 -12.43
CA ALA A 182 8.32 -0.18 -11.04
C ALA A 182 8.93 -1.40 -10.34
N MET A 183 8.98 -2.57 -10.99
CA MET A 183 9.59 -3.78 -10.43
C MET A 183 11.09 -3.59 -10.18
N LYS A 184 11.83 -3.06 -11.18
CA LYS A 184 13.27 -2.77 -11.03
C LYS A 184 13.55 -1.74 -9.92
N LEU A 185 12.66 -0.76 -9.75
CA LEU A 185 12.75 0.21 -8.66
C LEU A 185 12.41 -0.42 -7.30
N ALA A 186 11.42 -1.32 -7.26
CA ALA A 186 11.04 -2.05 -6.06
C ALA A 186 12.17 -2.98 -5.58
N GLU A 187 12.85 -3.68 -6.49
CA GLU A 187 14.06 -4.47 -6.18
C GLU A 187 15.16 -3.61 -5.55
N LYS A 188 15.45 -2.45 -6.15
CA LYS A 188 16.43 -1.48 -5.62
C LYS A 188 16.01 -0.96 -4.24
N ALA A 189 14.75 -0.58 -4.07
CA ALA A 189 14.23 -0.08 -2.80
C ALA A 189 14.27 -1.17 -1.71
N PHE A 190 13.95 -2.41 -2.06
CA PHE A 190 14.01 -3.56 -1.15
C PHE A 190 15.46 -3.86 -0.74
N ALA A 191 16.42 -3.80 -1.67
CA ALA A 191 17.84 -3.96 -1.36
C ALA A 191 18.34 -2.87 -0.39
N LEU A 192 17.84 -1.63 -0.51
CA LEU A 192 18.19 -0.53 0.39
C LEU A 192 17.58 -0.67 1.79
N LYS A 193 16.30 -1.07 1.90
CA LYS A 193 15.62 -1.28 3.19
C LYS A 193 14.74 -2.54 3.18
N PRO A 194 15.32 -3.74 3.39
CA PRO A 194 14.58 -5.00 3.38
C PRO A 194 13.48 -5.13 4.45
N ARG A 195 13.63 -4.38 5.56
CA ARG A 195 12.65 -4.37 6.68
C ARG A 195 11.42 -3.50 6.40
N HIS A 196 11.40 -2.74 5.31
CA HIS A 196 10.26 -1.90 4.97
C HIS A 196 9.13 -2.76 4.36
N GLY A 197 8.08 -3.02 5.16
CA GLY A 197 6.99 -3.94 4.82
C GLY A 197 6.33 -3.65 3.47
N GLU A 198 5.86 -2.41 3.27
CA GLU A 198 5.15 -1.96 2.06
C GLU A 198 5.98 -2.18 0.78
N THR A 199 7.28 -1.87 0.81
CA THR A 199 8.15 -2.07 -0.37
C THR A 199 8.29 -3.56 -0.69
N GLY A 200 8.47 -4.40 0.32
CA GLY A 200 8.53 -5.84 0.14
C GLY A 200 7.19 -6.43 -0.31
N ASP A 201 6.05 -5.89 0.11
CA ASP A 201 4.73 -6.33 -0.34
C ASP A 201 4.46 -5.93 -1.79
N ILE A 202 4.83 -4.70 -2.19
CA ILE A 202 4.76 -4.24 -3.58
C ILE A 202 5.65 -5.10 -4.48
N LEU A 203 6.91 -5.34 -4.08
CA LEU A 203 7.82 -6.17 -4.86
C LEU A 203 7.27 -7.59 -5.02
N LEU A 204 6.77 -8.20 -3.94
CA LEU A 204 6.20 -9.54 -3.98
C LEU A 204 4.97 -9.61 -4.91
N ALA A 205 4.09 -8.61 -4.86
CA ALA A 205 2.94 -8.53 -5.75
C ALA A 205 3.37 -8.36 -7.22
N LEU A 206 4.32 -7.47 -7.53
CA LEU A 206 4.83 -7.28 -8.89
C LEU A 206 5.49 -8.56 -9.44
N GLN A 207 6.29 -9.25 -8.62
CA GLN A 207 6.92 -10.52 -9.01
C GLN A 207 5.87 -11.60 -9.26
N ALA A 208 4.86 -11.71 -8.39
CA ALA A 208 3.77 -12.67 -8.55
C ALA A 208 2.92 -12.40 -9.80
N THR A 209 2.63 -11.13 -10.11
CA THR A 209 1.87 -10.76 -11.33
C THR A 209 2.66 -11.04 -12.62
N ARG A 210 3.99 -11.03 -12.57
CA ARG A 210 4.86 -11.32 -13.72
C ARG A 210 5.38 -12.76 -13.76
N ASN A 211 4.84 -13.63 -12.91
CA ASN A 211 5.26 -15.03 -12.77
C ASN A 211 6.76 -15.20 -12.45
N ASP A 212 7.40 -14.21 -11.81
CA ASP A 212 8.77 -14.32 -11.30
C ASP A 212 8.77 -15.04 -9.93
N TRP A 213 8.45 -16.33 -9.96
CA TRP A 213 8.32 -17.16 -8.74
C TRP A 213 9.64 -17.27 -7.98
N ALA A 214 10.76 -17.36 -8.70
CA ALA A 214 12.10 -17.44 -8.11
C ALA A 214 12.47 -16.13 -7.41
N GLY A 215 12.19 -14.97 -8.01
CA GLY A 215 12.35 -13.67 -7.39
C GLY A 215 11.44 -13.49 -6.18
N ALA A 216 10.15 -13.86 -6.31
CA ALA A 216 9.17 -13.79 -5.23
C ALA A 216 9.60 -14.60 -4.00
N ARG A 217 10.10 -15.84 -4.17
CA ARG A 217 10.63 -16.66 -3.08
C ARG A 217 11.85 -16.04 -2.40
N LYS A 218 12.77 -15.43 -3.17
CA LYS A 218 13.93 -14.71 -2.60
C LYS A 218 13.48 -13.53 -1.74
N THR A 219 12.54 -12.73 -2.24
CA THR A 219 11.95 -11.60 -1.51
C THR A 219 11.26 -12.09 -0.24
N LEU A 220 10.45 -13.14 -0.33
CA LEU A 220 9.74 -13.73 0.80
C LEU A 220 10.70 -14.25 1.88
N GLY A 221 11.74 -15.01 1.49
CA GLY A 221 12.76 -15.51 2.40
C GLY A 221 13.52 -14.38 3.10
N ALA A 222 13.83 -13.29 2.40
CA ALA A 222 14.44 -12.10 3.00
C ALA A 222 13.50 -11.41 4.00
N LYS A 223 12.20 -11.30 3.72
CA LYS A 223 11.21 -10.74 4.66
C LYS A 223 11.10 -11.57 5.94
N VAL A 224 11.08 -12.89 5.83
CA VAL A 224 11.05 -13.79 6.99
C VAL A 224 12.35 -13.69 7.78
N LYS A 225 13.51 -13.72 7.11
CA LYS A 225 14.84 -13.63 7.76
C LYS A 225 15.05 -12.32 8.52
N THR A 226 14.51 -11.22 7.99
CA THR A 226 14.65 -9.89 8.60
C THR A 226 13.59 -9.57 9.66
N GLY A 227 12.66 -10.50 9.92
CA GLY A 227 11.56 -10.34 10.87
C GLY A 227 10.46 -9.39 10.40
N ALA A 228 10.43 -9.02 9.12
CA ALA A 228 9.37 -8.22 8.52
C ALA A 228 8.09 -9.04 8.25
N LEU A 229 8.19 -10.37 8.29
CA LEU A 229 7.07 -11.29 8.12
C LEU A 229 7.18 -12.47 9.10
N PRO A 230 6.09 -12.84 9.80
CA PRO A 230 6.04 -14.06 10.62
C PRO A 230 6.34 -15.33 9.80
N LYS A 231 6.91 -16.37 10.44
CA LYS A 231 7.35 -17.60 9.76
C LYS A 231 6.19 -18.42 9.20
N ASP A 232 5.10 -18.50 9.93
CA ASP A 232 3.84 -19.16 9.56
C ASP A 232 3.21 -18.50 8.33
N VAL A 233 3.09 -17.17 8.33
CA VAL A 233 2.63 -16.39 7.16
C VAL A 233 3.59 -16.56 5.98
N GLY A 234 4.90 -16.58 6.24
CA GLY A 234 5.91 -16.87 5.23
C GLY A 234 5.72 -18.25 4.58
N LYS A 235 5.46 -19.29 5.38
CA LYS A 235 5.23 -20.65 4.89
C LYS A 235 3.97 -20.75 4.04
N ARG A 236 2.88 -20.10 4.45
CA ARG A 236 1.64 -20.02 3.66
C ARG A 236 1.87 -19.31 2.32
N ARG A 237 2.55 -18.16 2.33
CA ARG A 237 2.87 -17.42 1.11
C ARG A 237 3.78 -18.19 0.16
N ASP A 238 4.72 -18.98 0.68
CA ASP A 238 5.56 -19.86 -0.13
C ASP A 238 4.73 -20.98 -0.78
N ALA A 239 3.74 -21.52 -0.05
CA ALA A 239 2.77 -22.45 -0.62
C ALA A 239 1.95 -21.84 -1.76
N VAL A 240 1.52 -20.57 -1.62
CA VAL A 240 0.82 -19.83 -2.68
C VAL A 240 1.72 -19.65 -3.91
N LEU A 241 2.99 -19.30 -3.73
CA LEU A 241 3.94 -19.19 -4.84
C LEU A 241 4.19 -20.54 -5.52
N ALA A 242 4.36 -21.62 -4.74
CA ALA A 242 4.51 -22.97 -5.27
C ALA A 242 3.27 -23.45 -6.03
N LEU A 243 2.08 -23.06 -5.58
CA LEU A 243 0.82 -23.35 -6.27
C LEU A 243 0.74 -22.65 -7.63
N GLN A 244 1.15 -21.39 -7.71
CA GLN A 244 1.17 -20.68 -9.00
C GLN A 244 2.23 -21.24 -9.95
N GLU A 245 3.44 -21.48 -9.44
CA GLU A 245 4.49 -22.15 -10.22
C GLU A 245 4.02 -23.49 -10.77
N ALA A 246 3.29 -24.30 -9.97
CA ALA A 246 2.72 -25.54 -10.45
C ALA A 246 1.70 -25.33 -11.60
N LYS A 247 0.84 -24.29 -11.50
CA LYS A 247 -0.13 -23.95 -12.56
C LYS A 247 0.56 -23.55 -13.85
N ASP A 248 1.58 -22.70 -13.80
CA ASP A 248 2.35 -22.31 -14.98
C ASP A 248 3.00 -23.52 -15.66
N ILE A 249 3.61 -24.44 -14.88
CA ILE A 249 4.22 -25.65 -15.42
C ILE A 249 3.16 -26.60 -16.04
N PHE A 250 1.93 -26.63 -15.49
CA PHE A 250 0.81 -27.35 -16.09
C PHE A 250 0.46 -26.78 -17.47
N GLU A 251 0.43 -25.44 -17.61
CA GLU A 251 0.17 -24.76 -18.89
C GLU A 251 1.29 -25.00 -19.93
N GLU A 252 2.54 -25.11 -19.48
CA GLU A 252 3.69 -25.47 -20.32
C GLU A 252 3.71 -26.95 -20.75
N GLY A 253 2.80 -27.79 -20.22
CA GLY A 253 2.67 -29.20 -20.56
C GLY A 253 3.65 -30.15 -19.84
N ASN A 254 4.45 -29.67 -18.90
CA ASN A 254 5.39 -30.50 -18.14
C ASN A 254 4.73 -31.13 -16.90
N SER A 255 3.88 -32.12 -17.13
CA SER A 255 2.99 -32.69 -16.11
C SER A 255 3.72 -33.29 -14.90
N ILE A 256 4.92 -33.87 -15.03
CA ILE A 256 5.61 -34.49 -13.89
C ILE A 256 6.03 -33.44 -12.86
N ARG A 257 6.75 -32.39 -13.32
CA ARG A 257 7.22 -31.33 -12.42
C ARG A 257 6.06 -30.53 -11.83
N ALA A 258 5.03 -30.26 -12.63
CA ALA A 258 3.83 -29.57 -12.17
C ALA A 258 3.15 -30.33 -11.02
N ARG A 259 3.04 -31.66 -11.15
CA ARG A 259 2.45 -32.53 -10.13
C ARG A 259 3.26 -32.53 -8.83
N GLU A 260 4.59 -32.62 -8.91
CA GLU A 260 5.46 -32.54 -7.73
C GLU A 260 5.34 -31.17 -7.03
N ALA A 261 5.33 -30.08 -7.80
CA ALA A 261 5.18 -28.72 -7.28
C ALA A 261 3.82 -28.51 -6.59
N ALA A 262 2.72 -29.01 -7.19
CA ALA A 262 1.39 -28.93 -6.60
C ALA A 262 1.29 -29.71 -5.26
N ILE A 263 1.89 -30.90 -5.21
CA ILE A 263 1.94 -31.71 -3.99
C ILE A 263 2.76 -31.00 -2.89
N GLU A 264 3.88 -30.38 -3.26
CA GLU A 264 4.74 -29.64 -2.33
C GLU A 264 4.03 -28.39 -1.79
N ALA A 265 3.33 -27.64 -2.64
CA ALA A 265 2.49 -26.51 -2.23
C ALA A 265 1.49 -26.90 -1.14
N ASN A 266 0.76 -28.02 -1.33
CA ASN A 266 -0.19 -28.51 -0.33
C ASN A 266 0.48 -29.02 0.96
N LYS A 267 1.72 -29.54 0.92
CA LYS A 267 2.46 -29.90 2.15
C LYS A 267 2.86 -28.65 2.95
N LEU A 268 3.19 -27.56 2.27
CA LEU A 268 3.54 -26.29 2.91
C LEU A 268 2.33 -25.69 3.64
N SER A 269 1.16 -25.67 2.99
CA SER A 269 -0.11 -25.16 3.56
C SER A 269 -1.29 -26.10 3.24
N PRO A 270 -1.56 -27.12 4.09
CA PRO A 270 -2.66 -28.07 3.86
C PRO A 270 -4.08 -27.47 3.98
N ASP A 271 -4.18 -26.27 4.53
CA ASP A 271 -5.39 -25.46 4.69
C ASP A 271 -5.67 -24.59 3.46
N LEU A 272 -4.73 -24.48 2.52
CA LEU A 272 -4.92 -23.76 1.27
C LEU A 272 -5.77 -24.60 0.30
N ILE A 273 -7.09 -24.39 0.34
CA ILE A 273 -8.11 -25.06 -0.50
C ILE A 273 -7.67 -25.25 -1.97
N PRO A 274 -7.28 -24.21 -2.72
CA PRO A 274 -6.89 -24.38 -4.13
C PRO A 274 -5.61 -25.22 -4.28
N GLY A 275 -4.73 -25.23 -3.28
CA GLY A 275 -3.57 -26.11 -3.23
C GLY A 275 -3.96 -27.58 -3.02
N ALA A 276 -4.90 -27.84 -2.12
CA ALA A 276 -5.43 -29.18 -1.89
C ALA A 276 -6.16 -29.74 -3.13
N VAL A 277 -6.94 -28.91 -3.82
CA VAL A 277 -7.62 -29.26 -5.08
C VAL A 277 -6.61 -29.60 -6.18
N LEU A 278 -5.60 -28.75 -6.41
CA LEU A 278 -4.60 -29.01 -7.44
C LEU A 278 -3.74 -30.24 -7.12
N ALA A 279 -3.38 -30.44 -5.85
CA ALA A 279 -2.67 -31.64 -5.41
C ALA A 279 -3.51 -32.91 -5.60
N ALA A 280 -4.82 -32.86 -5.32
CA ALA A 280 -5.72 -33.99 -5.55
C ALA A 280 -5.81 -34.34 -7.04
N LYS A 281 -5.98 -33.34 -7.92
CA LYS A 281 -5.92 -33.53 -9.38
C LYS A 281 -4.60 -34.15 -9.82
N SER A 282 -3.49 -33.67 -9.26
CA SER A 282 -2.14 -34.21 -9.53
C SER A 282 -1.97 -35.67 -9.14
N TYR A 283 -2.64 -36.13 -8.07
CA TYR A 283 -2.66 -37.54 -7.67
C TYR A 283 -3.56 -38.39 -8.57
N LEU A 284 -4.67 -37.85 -9.07
CA LEU A 284 -5.55 -38.56 -10.01
C LEU A 284 -4.84 -38.80 -11.35
N GLU A 285 -4.08 -37.83 -11.85
CA GLU A 285 -3.23 -38.00 -13.03
C GLU A 285 -2.06 -38.99 -12.81
N GLN A 286 -1.84 -39.46 -11.58
CA GLN A 286 -0.88 -40.52 -11.24
C GLN A 286 -1.59 -41.84 -10.91
N ASP A 287 -2.87 -41.98 -11.25
CA ASP A 287 -3.70 -43.14 -10.93
C ASP A 287 -3.72 -43.46 -9.42
N ASN A 288 -3.64 -42.42 -8.58
CA ASN A 288 -3.53 -42.55 -7.13
C ASN A 288 -4.72 -41.92 -6.36
N PRO A 289 -5.94 -42.44 -6.53
CA PRO A 289 -7.16 -41.89 -5.93
C PRO A 289 -7.17 -41.96 -4.39
N ARG A 290 -6.38 -42.87 -3.80
CA ARG A 290 -6.23 -42.99 -2.34
C ARG A 290 -5.57 -41.76 -1.73
N TYR A 291 -4.55 -41.19 -2.38
CA TYR A 291 -3.89 -39.99 -1.89
C TYR A 291 -4.72 -38.73 -2.17
N ALA A 292 -5.41 -38.66 -3.31
CA ALA A 292 -6.38 -37.59 -3.60
C ALA A 292 -7.47 -37.51 -2.51
N THR A 293 -8.10 -38.65 -2.22
CA THR A 293 -9.08 -38.79 -1.11
C THR A 293 -8.52 -38.27 0.21
N ARG A 294 -7.28 -38.65 0.56
CA ARG A 294 -6.65 -38.27 1.83
C ARG A 294 -6.38 -36.76 1.93
N VAL A 295 -5.88 -36.15 0.86
CA VAL A 295 -5.59 -34.71 0.81
C VAL A 295 -6.88 -33.90 0.97
N LEU A 296 -7.91 -34.22 0.18
CA LEU A 296 -9.20 -33.51 0.25
C LEU A 296 -9.89 -33.69 1.60
N ALA A 297 -9.89 -34.90 2.15
CA ALA A 297 -10.47 -35.15 3.48
C ALA A 297 -9.74 -34.42 4.61
N LYS A 298 -8.43 -34.18 4.46
CA LYS A 298 -7.65 -33.40 5.44
C LYS A 298 -7.97 -31.90 5.33
N ALA A 299 -8.08 -31.37 4.11
CA ALA A 299 -8.46 -29.98 3.89
C ALA A 299 -9.90 -29.72 4.41
N TRP A 300 -10.83 -30.64 4.13
CA TRP A 300 -12.22 -30.58 4.59
C TRP A 300 -12.36 -30.54 6.11
N GLN A 301 -11.51 -31.27 6.85
CA GLN A 301 -11.49 -31.25 8.31
C GLN A 301 -11.16 -29.86 8.88
N VAL A 302 -10.37 -29.07 8.16
CA VAL A 302 -9.99 -27.71 8.57
C VAL A 302 -11.08 -26.73 8.16
N SER A 303 -11.47 -26.73 6.89
CA SER A 303 -12.48 -25.83 6.34
C SER A 303 -13.27 -26.52 5.22
N PRO A 304 -14.52 -26.95 5.48
CA PRO A 304 -15.42 -27.43 4.43
C PRO A 304 -15.62 -26.38 3.34
N HIS A 305 -15.47 -26.77 2.07
CA HIS A 305 -15.52 -25.84 0.93
C HIS A 305 -16.08 -26.51 -0.34
N PRO A 306 -16.92 -25.83 -1.14
CA PRO A 306 -17.52 -26.41 -2.35
C PRO A 306 -16.49 -26.96 -3.35
N ASP A 307 -15.38 -26.26 -3.60
CA ASP A 307 -14.31 -26.75 -4.49
C ASP A 307 -13.69 -28.07 -4.03
N LEU A 308 -13.60 -28.31 -2.70
CA LEU A 308 -13.12 -29.60 -2.18
C LEU A 308 -14.13 -30.71 -2.46
N ALA A 309 -15.43 -30.42 -2.34
CA ALA A 309 -16.50 -31.37 -2.66
C ALA A 309 -16.51 -31.69 -4.16
N ALA A 310 -16.38 -30.69 -5.03
CA ALA A 310 -16.30 -30.85 -6.47
C ALA A 310 -15.06 -31.67 -6.89
N ALA A 311 -13.88 -31.35 -6.32
CA ALA A 311 -12.67 -32.13 -6.55
C ALA A 311 -12.79 -33.57 -6.04
N PHE A 312 -13.52 -33.78 -4.94
CA PHE A 312 -13.78 -35.12 -4.42
C PHE A 312 -14.75 -35.89 -5.32
N ALA A 313 -15.78 -35.24 -5.87
CA ALA A 313 -16.69 -35.84 -6.85
C ALA A 313 -15.91 -36.35 -8.07
N ALA A 314 -14.97 -35.55 -8.58
CA ALA A 314 -14.15 -35.88 -9.75
C ALA A 314 -13.21 -37.09 -9.59
N ILE A 315 -13.02 -37.63 -8.37
CA ILE A 315 -12.25 -38.87 -8.16
C ILE A 315 -12.93 -40.07 -8.83
N GLU A 316 -14.26 -40.11 -8.85
CA GLU A 316 -15.05 -41.19 -9.42
C GLU A 316 -16.33 -40.59 -10.06
N PRO A 317 -16.27 -40.21 -11.35
CA PRO A 317 -17.38 -39.51 -12.01
C PRO A 317 -18.58 -40.42 -12.30
N ASP A 318 -18.34 -41.71 -12.57
CA ASP A 318 -19.33 -42.64 -13.13
C ASP A 318 -19.98 -43.56 -12.08
N GLU A 319 -19.86 -43.25 -10.78
CA GLU A 319 -20.52 -43.99 -9.70
C GLU A 319 -22.02 -43.69 -9.58
N THR A 320 -22.78 -44.65 -9.04
CA THR A 320 -24.20 -44.45 -8.73
C THR A 320 -24.39 -43.48 -7.56
N PRO A 321 -25.55 -42.82 -7.43
CA PRO A 321 -25.83 -41.94 -6.30
C PRO A 321 -25.63 -42.59 -4.92
N GLU A 322 -26.04 -43.85 -4.74
CA GLU A 322 -25.88 -44.59 -3.48
C GLU A 322 -24.39 -44.84 -3.15
N ALA A 323 -23.61 -45.20 -4.18
CA ALA A 323 -22.17 -45.41 -4.07
C ALA A 323 -21.44 -44.10 -3.73
N ARG A 324 -21.83 -43.01 -4.39
CA ARG A 324 -21.34 -41.65 -4.13
C ARG A 324 -21.59 -41.24 -2.68
N LEU A 325 -22.81 -41.43 -2.20
CA LEU A 325 -23.17 -41.13 -0.82
C LEU A 325 -22.32 -41.89 0.18
N LYS A 326 -22.05 -43.18 -0.08
CA LYS A 326 -21.15 -44.01 0.74
C LYS A 326 -19.71 -43.49 0.73
N ARG A 327 -19.18 -43.07 -0.42
CA ARG A 327 -17.81 -42.55 -0.57
C ARG A 327 -17.64 -41.20 0.10
N PHE A 328 -18.61 -40.30 -0.06
CA PHE A 328 -18.62 -38.97 0.54
C PHE A 328 -18.68 -38.96 2.07
N LYS A 329 -19.04 -40.09 2.72
CA LYS A 329 -18.88 -40.27 4.18
C LYS A 329 -17.45 -40.00 4.66
N ALA A 330 -16.45 -40.11 3.79
CA ALA A 330 -15.08 -39.72 4.11
C ALA A 330 -14.92 -38.23 4.44
N LEU A 331 -15.73 -37.35 3.84
CA LEU A 331 -15.79 -35.91 4.10
C LEU A 331 -16.85 -35.58 5.16
N THR A 332 -18.09 -36.03 4.94
CA THR A 332 -19.27 -35.58 5.69
C THR A 332 -19.35 -36.08 7.13
N LYS A 333 -18.49 -37.05 7.51
CA LYS A 333 -18.36 -37.45 8.92
C LYS A 333 -17.71 -36.38 9.81
N TYR A 334 -17.00 -35.42 9.21
CA TYR A 334 -16.37 -34.29 9.88
C TYR A 334 -17.22 -33.02 9.75
N GLN A 335 -17.13 -32.11 10.72
CA GLN A 335 -17.80 -30.79 10.66
C GLN A 335 -19.29 -30.88 10.28
N LYS A 336 -20.04 -31.79 10.92
CA LYS A 336 -21.43 -32.15 10.55
C LYS A 336 -22.40 -30.97 10.57
N GLU A 337 -22.21 -30.06 11.53
CA GLU A 337 -23.08 -28.88 11.70
C GLU A 337 -22.70 -27.71 10.79
N HIS A 338 -21.56 -27.80 10.08
CA HIS A 338 -21.12 -26.72 9.20
C HIS A 338 -22.09 -26.58 8.01
N PRO A 339 -22.52 -25.34 7.64
CA PRO A 339 -23.48 -25.11 6.56
C PRO A 339 -23.12 -25.83 5.26
N GLU A 340 -21.84 -25.76 4.85
CA GLU A 340 -21.36 -26.45 3.64
C GLU A 340 -21.50 -27.98 3.72
N THR A 341 -21.25 -28.60 4.88
CA THR A 341 -21.42 -30.05 5.06
C THR A 341 -22.89 -30.46 4.97
N ARG A 342 -23.79 -29.66 5.59
CA ARG A 342 -25.24 -29.88 5.56
C ARG A 342 -25.79 -29.74 4.14
N MET A 343 -25.40 -28.69 3.42
CA MET A 343 -25.78 -28.48 2.02
C MET A 343 -25.25 -29.60 1.12
N LEU A 344 -23.99 -30.02 1.28
CA LEU A 344 -23.42 -31.13 0.52
C LEU A 344 -24.17 -32.45 0.77
N LEU A 345 -24.50 -32.76 2.03
CA LEU A 345 -25.31 -33.95 2.35
C LEU A 345 -26.70 -33.89 1.72
N ALA A 346 -27.35 -32.72 1.74
CA ALA A 346 -28.65 -32.53 1.10
C ALA A 346 -28.57 -32.76 -0.42
N GLU A 347 -27.54 -32.21 -1.09
CA GLU A 347 -27.30 -32.44 -2.54
C GLU A 347 -27.10 -33.92 -2.86
N LEU A 348 -26.32 -34.63 -2.04
CA LEU A 348 -26.07 -36.06 -2.22
C LEU A 348 -27.35 -36.89 -2.08
N HIS A 349 -28.20 -36.56 -1.10
CA HIS A 349 -29.48 -37.24 -0.89
C HIS A 349 -30.52 -36.89 -1.98
N ILE A 350 -30.54 -35.65 -2.46
CA ILE A 350 -31.36 -35.24 -3.62
C ILE A 350 -30.96 -36.05 -4.85
N ALA A 351 -29.66 -36.23 -5.11
CA ALA A 351 -29.18 -37.04 -6.22
C ALA A 351 -29.55 -38.53 -6.10
N ASP A 352 -29.71 -39.02 -4.86
CA ASP A 352 -30.16 -40.37 -4.52
C ASP A 352 -31.70 -40.51 -4.49
N ASN A 353 -32.44 -39.44 -4.79
CA ASN A 353 -33.90 -39.32 -4.65
C ASN A 353 -34.45 -39.61 -3.24
N ASP A 354 -33.62 -39.55 -2.20
CA ASP A 354 -34.04 -39.62 -0.80
C ASP A 354 -34.29 -38.22 -0.24
N PHE A 355 -35.42 -37.63 -0.65
CA PHE A 355 -35.76 -36.25 -0.29
C PHE A 355 -36.02 -36.08 1.22
N SER A 356 -36.50 -37.11 1.91
CA SER A 356 -36.71 -37.08 3.36
C SER A 356 -35.38 -36.97 4.11
N ALA A 357 -34.37 -37.75 3.71
CA ALA A 357 -33.03 -37.62 4.25
C ALA A 357 -32.37 -36.30 3.85
N ALA A 358 -32.62 -35.80 2.64
CA ALA A 358 -32.13 -34.49 2.20
C ALA A 358 -32.69 -33.35 3.08
N ARG A 359 -34.00 -33.36 3.38
CA ARG A 359 -34.63 -32.40 4.31
C ARG A 359 -34.00 -32.46 5.68
N LYS A 360 -33.80 -33.67 6.21
CA LYS A 360 -33.16 -33.89 7.52
C LYS A 360 -31.71 -33.39 7.55
N ALA A 361 -30.95 -33.59 6.48
CA ALA A 361 -29.57 -33.12 6.37
C ALA A 361 -29.47 -31.59 6.28
N LEU A 362 -30.32 -30.98 5.45
CA LEU A 362 -30.39 -29.52 5.31
C LEU A 362 -30.87 -28.86 6.61
N GLY A 363 -31.82 -29.49 7.31
CA GLY A 363 -32.40 -29.04 8.57
C GLY A 363 -32.96 -27.61 8.49
N ASP A 364 -32.69 -26.81 9.52
CA ASP A 364 -33.12 -25.41 9.65
C ASP A 364 -32.26 -24.38 8.89
N LEU A 365 -31.33 -24.80 8.02
CA LEU A 365 -30.38 -23.86 7.39
C LEU A 365 -31.09 -22.83 6.49
N ALA A 366 -32.18 -23.23 5.82
CA ALA A 366 -33.00 -22.35 5.00
C ALA A 366 -33.75 -21.26 5.80
N GLU A 367 -33.78 -21.39 7.13
CA GLU A 367 -34.45 -20.47 8.05
C GLU A 367 -33.44 -19.64 8.85
N THR A 368 -32.37 -20.28 9.33
CA THR A 368 -31.36 -19.66 10.22
C THR A 368 -30.24 -18.92 9.47
N ASP A 369 -29.80 -19.44 8.32
CA ASP A 369 -28.78 -18.82 7.45
C ASP A 369 -29.19 -18.95 5.97
N PRO A 370 -30.24 -18.21 5.54
CA PRO A 370 -30.82 -18.35 4.22
C PRO A 370 -29.87 -17.83 3.13
N THR A 371 -29.16 -18.76 2.49
CA THR A 371 -28.39 -18.50 1.28
C THR A 371 -29.18 -18.90 0.03
N GLN A 372 -28.80 -18.35 -1.14
CA GLN A 372 -29.39 -18.74 -2.42
C GLN A 372 -29.32 -20.26 -2.63
N ARG A 373 -28.17 -20.88 -2.29
CA ARG A 373 -27.97 -22.33 -2.39
C ARG A 373 -28.85 -23.09 -1.41
N ALA A 374 -28.88 -22.71 -0.13
CA ALA A 374 -29.71 -23.40 0.87
C ALA A 374 -31.22 -23.35 0.51
N LEU A 375 -31.71 -22.21 0.04
CA LEU A 375 -33.11 -22.05 -0.39
C LEU A 375 -33.42 -22.81 -1.68
N ALA A 376 -32.48 -22.84 -2.64
CA ALA A 376 -32.62 -23.64 -3.86
C ALA A 376 -32.66 -25.14 -3.54
N LEU A 377 -31.85 -25.61 -2.58
CA LEU A 377 -31.90 -27.00 -2.10
C LEU A 377 -33.23 -27.31 -1.42
N MET A 378 -33.76 -26.41 -0.59
CA MET A 378 -35.08 -26.60 0.02
C MET A 378 -36.20 -26.65 -1.02
N ALA A 379 -36.13 -25.80 -2.06
CA ALA A 379 -37.07 -25.84 -3.17
C ALA A 379 -37.01 -27.16 -3.96
N ALA A 380 -35.80 -27.71 -4.18
CA ALA A 380 -35.61 -29.00 -4.83
C ALA A 380 -36.15 -30.16 -3.98
N ILE A 381 -35.94 -30.11 -2.66
CA ILE A 381 -36.48 -31.09 -1.70
C ILE A 381 -38.01 -31.05 -1.72
N GLU A 382 -38.61 -29.86 -1.61
CA GLU A 382 -40.07 -29.67 -1.61
C GLU A 382 -40.71 -30.26 -2.87
N ARG A 383 -40.12 -30.00 -4.04
CA ARG A 383 -40.57 -30.57 -5.31
C ARG A 383 -40.44 -32.09 -5.32
N GLY A 384 -39.34 -32.64 -4.82
CA GLY A 384 -39.09 -34.08 -4.79
C GLY A 384 -40.03 -34.85 -3.86
N GLU A 385 -40.49 -34.21 -2.77
CA GLU A 385 -41.49 -34.77 -1.84
C GLU A 385 -42.93 -34.65 -2.36
N GLY A 386 -43.15 -34.01 -3.50
CA GLY A 386 -44.48 -33.80 -4.10
C GLY A 386 -45.23 -32.60 -3.54
N GLY A 387 -44.51 -31.61 -2.99
CA GLY A 387 -45.09 -30.32 -2.60
C GLY A 387 -45.68 -29.58 -3.80
N ASP A 388 -46.60 -28.66 -3.53
CA ASP A 388 -47.25 -27.88 -4.58
C ASP A 388 -46.30 -26.86 -5.24
N ASP A 389 -46.64 -26.46 -6.46
CA ASP A 389 -45.86 -25.48 -7.22
C ASP A 389 -45.81 -24.10 -6.53
N GLU A 390 -46.72 -23.83 -5.60
CA GLU A 390 -46.76 -22.59 -4.83
C GLU A 390 -45.67 -22.56 -3.75
N ALA A 391 -45.52 -23.63 -2.97
CA ALA A 391 -44.48 -23.79 -1.96
C ALA A 391 -43.09 -23.76 -2.60
N VAL A 392 -42.90 -24.45 -3.72
CA VAL A 392 -41.63 -24.41 -4.46
C VAL A 392 -41.31 -22.99 -4.94
N ARG A 393 -42.31 -22.27 -5.48
CA ARG A 393 -42.13 -20.87 -5.91
C ARG A 393 -41.85 -19.95 -4.74
N ALA A 394 -42.45 -20.15 -3.57
CA ALA A 394 -42.18 -19.36 -2.37
C ALA A 394 -40.71 -19.47 -1.94
N TRP A 395 -40.14 -20.67 -1.95
CA TRP A 395 -38.70 -20.87 -1.67
C TRP A 395 -37.80 -20.19 -2.69
N LEU A 396 -38.10 -20.34 -3.99
CA LEU A 396 -37.32 -19.72 -5.06
C LEU A 396 -37.42 -18.20 -5.04
N ALA A 397 -38.60 -17.64 -4.73
CA ALA A 397 -38.81 -16.20 -4.59
C ALA A 397 -37.94 -15.63 -3.46
N ARG A 398 -37.85 -16.32 -2.32
CA ARG A 398 -36.93 -15.97 -1.23
C ARG A 398 -35.46 -16.05 -1.65
N ALA A 399 -35.10 -17.00 -2.52
CA ALA A 399 -33.72 -17.17 -2.98
C ALA A 399 -33.22 -15.98 -3.82
N VAL A 400 -34.10 -15.26 -4.53
CA VAL A 400 -33.72 -14.12 -5.39
C VAL A 400 -33.00 -13.01 -4.62
N THR A 401 -33.43 -12.73 -3.40
CA THR A 401 -32.90 -11.64 -2.56
C THR A 401 -31.95 -12.14 -1.47
N ALA A 402 -31.82 -13.46 -1.32
CA ALA A 402 -30.94 -14.08 -0.33
C ALA A 402 -29.45 -13.88 -0.65
N SER A 403 -28.62 -13.96 0.39
CA SER A 403 -27.16 -13.91 0.26
C SER A 403 -26.66 -15.06 -0.60
N ARG A 404 -25.65 -14.84 -1.45
CA ARG A 404 -24.95 -15.92 -2.17
C ARG A 404 -24.17 -16.86 -1.24
N GLY A 405 -24.06 -16.50 0.04
CA GLY A 405 -23.26 -17.21 1.02
C GLY A 405 -21.79 -16.75 0.97
N PRO A 406 -20.88 -17.54 1.55
CA PRO A 406 -19.45 -17.28 1.51
C PRO A 406 -18.93 -17.18 0.07
N GLN A 407 -18.02 -16.23 -0.16
CA GLN A 407 -17.33 -16.01 -1.43
C GLN A 407 -15.85 -15.70 -1.16
N TRP A 408 -15.02 -15.69 -2.20
CA TRP A 408 -13.65 -15.21 -2.06
C TRP A 408 -13.64 -13.70 -1.90
N VAL A 409 -13.24 -13.21 -0.73
CA VAL A 409 -13.21 -11.79 -0.39
C VAL A 409 -11.79 -11.38 -0.01
N CYS A 410 -11.29 -10.29 -0.59
CA CYS A 410 -10.01 -9.73 -0.19
C CYS A 410 -10.09 -9.09 1.21
N ASP A 411 -9.29 -9.55 2.16
CA ASP A 411 -9.25 -9.02 3.53
C ASP A 411 -8.76 -7.57 3.63
N LYS A 412 -8.10 -7.05 2.58
CA LYS A 412 -7.58 -5.68 2.55
C LYS A 412 -8.59 -4.66 2.00
N CYS A 413 -9.31 -5.01 0.92
CA CYS A 413 -10.16 -4.05 0.21
C CYS A 413 -11.63 -4.51 0.07
N ASN A 414 -11.99 -5.67 0.64
CA ASN A 414 -13.30 -6.30 0.57
C ASN A 414 -13.82 -6.64 -0.84
N GLN A 415 -13.00 -6.47 -1.88
CA GLN A 415 -13.36 -6.90 -3.23
C GLN A 415 -13.72 -8.39 -3.25
N ILE A 416 -14.89 -8.69 -3.82
CA ILE A 416 -15.38 -10.05 -4.06
C ILE A 416 -14.77 -10.58 -5.37
N HIS A 417 -14.34 -11.84 -5.34
CA HIS A 417 -13.80 -12.59 -6.47
C HIS A 417 -14.65 -13.85 -6.71
N ALA A 418 -14.84 -14.21 -7.97
CA ALA A 418 -15.49 -15.46 -8.35
C ALA A 418 -14.59 -16.67 -8.05
N ASP A 419 -13.35 -16.61 -8.51
CA ASP A 419 -12.34 -17.63 -8.30
C ASP A 419 -11.22 -17.15 -7.38
N TRP A 420 -10.56 -18.09 -6.70
CA TRP A 420 -9.39 -17.77 -5.92
C TRP A 420 -8.21 -17.34 -6.81
N ALA A 421 -7.56 -16.24 -6.43
CA ALA A 421 -6.35 -15.72 -7.05
C ALA A 421 -5.27 -15.40 -6.00
N PRO A 422 -3.97 -15.52 -6.35
CA PRO A 422 -2.87 -15.21 -5.42
C PRO A 422 -2.75 -13.71 -5.14
N VAL A 423 -3.21 -12.86 -6.07
CA VAL A 423 -3.17 -11.40 -5.99
C VAL A 423 -4.58 -10.87 -6.21
N CYS A 424 -5.03 -9.96 -5.34
CA CYS A 424 -6.31 -9.28 -5.53
C CYS A 424 -6.25 -8.37 -6.77
N SER A 425 -7.16 -8.59 -7.74
CA SER A 425 -7.27 -7.80 -8.97
C SER A 425 -7.60 -6.32 -8.75
N ASN A 426 -8.21 -5.95 -7.62
CA ASN A 426 -8.53 -4.55 -7.31
C ASN A 426 -7.36 -3.82 -6.64
N CYS A 427 -6.87 -4.32 -5.50
CA CYS A 427 -5.88 -3.61 -4.69
C CYS A 427 -4.42 -4.10 -4.84
N GLY A 428 -4.19 -5.14 -5.66
CA GLY A 428 -2.86 -5.71 -5.91
C GLY A 428 -2.23 -6.42 -4.70
N ALA A 429 -2.99 -6.71 -3.64
CA ALA A 429 -2.45 -7.35 -2.45
C ALA A 429 -2.28 -8.87 -2.62
N PHE A 430 -1.10 -9.38 -2.26
CA PHE A 430 -0.74 -10.80 -2.35
C PHE A 430 -1.20 -11.62 -1.13
N ASP A 431 -1.79 -12.80 -1.38
CA ASP A 431 -2.30 -13.75 -0.38
C ASP A 431 -3.24 -13.09 0.64
N THR A 432 -4.32 -12.47 0.15
CA THR A 432 -5.31 -11.77 0.98
C THR A 432 -6.74 -12.24 0.76
N LEU A 433 -6.99 -13.22 -0.11
CA LEU A 433 -8.33 -13.74 -0.35
C LEU A 433 -8.69 -14.78 0.71
N SER A 434 -9.82 -14.57 1.38
CA SER A 434 -10.41 -15.48 2.36
C SER A 434 -11.83 -15.87 1.94
N TRP A 435 -12.25 -17.09 2.28
CA TRP A 435 -13.60 -17.58 2.00
C TRP A 435 -14.53 -17.17 3.14
N LYS A 436 -15.34 -16.12 2.94
CA LYS A 436 -16.23 -15.56 3.96
C LYS A 436 -17.45 -14.90 3.35
N VAL A 437 -18.48 -14.69 4.16
CA VAL A 437 -19.67 -13.92 3.75
C VAL A 437 -19.25 -12.45 3.58
N PRO A 438 -19.46 -11.82 2.42
CA PRO A 438 -19.19 -10.40 2.23
C PRO A 438 -20.01 -9.54 3.20
N ALA A 439 -19.48 -8.37 3.58
CA ALA A 439 -20.23 -7.42 4.40
C ALA A 439 -21.49 -6.95 3.66
N GLU A 440 -22.61 -6.76 4.37
CA GLU A 440 -23.90 -6.47 3.76
C GLU A 440 -23.85 -5.20 2.88
N GLY A 441 -24.22 -5.34 1.60
CA GLY A 441 -24.32 -4.22 0.64
C GLY A 441 -23.67 -4.51 -0.71
N GLU A 442 -22.61 -5.30 -0.76
CA GLU A 442 -21.78 -5.47 -1.99
C GLU A 442 -22.17 -6.69 -2.85
N GLY A 443 -23.18 -7.46 -2.44
CA GLY A 443 -23.63 -8.68 -3.14
C GLY A 443 -25.14 -8.88 -3.22
N ARG A 444 -25.94 -7.92 -2.76
CA ARG A 444 -27.40 -7.93 -2.95
C ARG A 444 -27.71 -7.37 -4.34
N ILE A 445 -28.46 -8.11 -5.16
CA ILE A 445 -29.04 -7.54 -6.38
C ILE A 445 -30.02 -6.46 -5.93
N HIS A 446 -29.64 -5.19 -6.05
CA HIS A 446 -30.57 -4.08 -5.91
C HIS A 446 -31.59 -4.17 -7.06
N GLY A 447 -32.85 -4.43 -6.73
CA GLY A 447 -33.97 -4.46 -7.71
C GLY A 447 -34.81 -5.74 -7.73
N GLY A 448 -34.32 -6.87 -7.21
CA GLY A 448 -35.11 -8.12 -7.18
C GLY A 448 -36.27 -8.09 -6.18
N ALA A 449 -36.11 -7.35 -5.07
CA ALA A 449 -37.08 -7.30 -3.98
C ALA A 449 -38.37 -6.54 -4.35
N GLU A 450 -38.29 -5.55 -5.24
CA GLU A 450 -39.42 -4.68 -5.61
C GLU A 450 -40.42 -5.38 -6.55
N MET A 451 -40.01 -6.46 -7.22
CA MET A 451 -40.85 -7.22 -8.15
C MET A 451 -41.50 -8.47 -7.53
N LEU A 452 -41.13 -8.82 -6.29
CA LEU A 452 -41.66 -10.00 -5.58
C LEU A 452 -43.19 -9.97 -5.40
N PRO A 453 -43.84 -8.84 -5.05
CA PRO A 453 -45.29 -8.80 -4.90
C PRO A 453 -46.06 -9.08 -6.20
N LEU A 454 -45.46 -8.80 -7.36
CA LEU A 454 -46.10 -8.99 -8.68
C LEU A 454 -45.95 -10.43 -9.21
N LEU A 455 -44.93 -11.18 -8.76
CA LEU A 455 -44.70 -12.57 -9.16
C LEU A 455 -45.48 -13.58 -8.31
N VAL A 456 -45.84 -13.20 -7.07
CA VAL A 456 -46.54 -14.05 -6.10
C VAL A 456 -48.06 -13.77 -6.06
N ALA A 457 -48.50 -12.59 -6.50
CA ALA A 457 -49.92 -12.29 -6.57
C ALA A 457 -50.58 -12.97 -7.77
N LYS A 458 -51.42 -13.98 -7.50
CA LYS A 458 -52.45 -14.42 -8.46
C LYS A 458 -53.76 -13.70 -8.11
N PRO A 459 -54.55 -13.21 -9.10
CA PRO A 459 -55.92 -12.81 -8.83
C PRO A 459 -56.69 -14.04 -8.35
N GLU A 460 -57.38 -13.92 -7.22
CA GLU A 460 -58.26 -14.97 -6.70
C GLU A 460 -59.25 -15.39 -7.78
N PRO A 461 -59.50 -16.71 -7.97
CA PRO A 461 -60.62 -17.15 -8.76
C PRO A 461 -61.90 -16.88 -7.96
N THR A 462 -62.64 -15.84 -8.34
CA THR A 462 -64.02 -15.67 -7.90
C THR A 462 -64.84 -16.85 -8.43
N ALA A 463 -65.09 -17.82 -7.56
CA ALA A 463 -66.12 -18.82 -7.76
C ALA A 463 -67.50 -18.22 -7.48
N PRO A 464 -68.57 -18.75 -8.09
CA PRO A 464 -69.74 -17.98 -8.50
C PRO A 464 -70.87 -18.07 -7.47
N ASP A 465 -71.48 -16.94 -7.18
CA ASP A 465 -72.91 -16.86 -6.90
C ASP A 465 -73.37 -15.40 -7.02
N ALA A 466 -73.96 -15.07 -8.16
CA ALA A 466 -74.76 -13.86 -8.30
C ALA A 466 -76.15 -14.28 -8.82
N PRO A 467 -77.23 -13.94 -8.11
CA PRO A 467 -78.57 -14.39 -8.46
C PRO A 467 -79.05 -13.71 -9.75
N LYS A 468 -79.79 -14.52 -10.52
CA LYS A 468 -80.49 -14.16 -11.75
C LYS A 468 -81.44 -12.98 -11.50
N VAL A 469 -81.17 -11.85 -12.15
CA VAL A 469 -82.12 -10.74 -12.29
C VAL A 469 -82.46 -10.60 -13.78
N GLU A 470 -83.75 -10.66 -14.08
CA GLU A 470 -84.35 -10.49 -15.40
C GLU A 470 -84.17 -9.06 -15.96
N PRO A 471 -84.28 -8.88 -17.29
CA PRO A 471 -83.85 -7.66 -17.95
C PRO A 471 -84.96 -6.60 -17.94
N GLU A 472 -84.64 -5.40 -17.45
CA GLU A 472 -85.41 -4.19 -17.75
C GLU A 472 -84.67 -3.34 -18.79
N THR A 473 -85.40 -3.07 -19.86
CA THR A 473 -85.09 -2.22 -21.00
C THR A 473 -85.05 -0.73 -20.61
N VAL A 474 -84.20 0.06 -21.28
CA VAL A 474 -84.53 1.30 -22.05
C VAL A 474 -83.38 2.34 -22.06
N ALA A 475 -83.15 2.86 -23.28
CA ALA A 475 -82.66 4.20 -23.69
C ALA A 475 -81.15 4.50 -23.90
N GLU A 476 -80.81 4.62 -25.19
CA GLU A 476 -79.88 5.62 -25.78
C GLU A 476 -80.45 7.06 -25.70
N PRO A 477 -79.73 8.15 -26.09
CA PRO A 477 -78.29 8.48 -26.09
C PRO A 477 -78.07 9.92 -25.49
N PRO A 478 -76.93 10.67 -25.65
CA PRO A 478 -76.55 11.33 -26.94
C PRO A 478 -75.03 11.48 -27.23
N HIS A 479 -74.74 11.77 -28.51
CA HIS A 479 -73.42 12.11 -29.09
C HIS A 479 -72.83 13.46 -28.62
N ALA A 480 -71.48 13.58 -28.63
CA ALA A 480 -70.77 14.79 -29.09
C ALA A 480 -69.27 14.53 -29.42
N ASP A 481 -68.94 14.78 -30.69
CA ASP A 481 -67.73 15.33 -31.31
C ASP A 481 -66.31 15.06 -30.76
N TYR A 482 -65.47 14.49 -31.63
CA TYR A 482 -64.10 14.98 -31.85
C TYR A 482 -63.79 15.01 -33.34
N ALA A 483 -63.37 16.19 -33.81
CA ALA A 483 -62.92 16.48 -35.17
C ALA A 483 -61.40 16.25 -35.31
N ASP A 484 -61.02 15.88 -36.54
CA ASP A 484 -59.67 15.78 -37.09
C ASP A 484 -59.04 17.18 -37.36
N PRO A 485 -57.72 17.32 -37.57
CA PRO A 485 -57.23 17.23 -38.96
C PRO A 485 -55.81 16.66 -39.15
N ASP A 486 -55.69 15.71 -40.10
CA ASP A 486 -54.92 15.76 -41.35
C ASP A 486 -53.50 16.39 -41.36
N GLU A 487 -52.47 15.59 -41.67
CA GLU A 487 -51.47 15.99 -42.68
C GLU A 487 -50.70 14.80 -43.28
N THR A 488 -50.73 14.80 -44.61
CA THR A 488 -50.03 13.98 -45.60
C THR A 488 -48.50 14.02 -45.52
N VAL A 489 -47.79 13.00 -46.04
CA VAL A 489 -46.89 13.10 -47.21
C VAL A 489 -46.46 11.70 -47.66
N ALA A 490 -46.52 11.51 -48.98
CA ALA A 490 -46.31 10.29 -49.75
C ALA A 490 -44.83 9.89 -49.92
N SER A 491 -44.68 8.59 -50.17
CA SER A 491 -43.52 7.93 -50.78
C SER A 491 -43.30 8.40 -52.22
N GLU A 492 -42.05 8.56 -52.66
CA GLU A 492 -41.57 7.97 -53.93
C GLU A 492 -40.05 8.14 -54.17
N LEU A 493 -39.47 7.05 -54.71
CA LEU A 493 -38.36 6.96 -55.69
C LEU A 493 -36.89 7.10 -55.25
N ALA A 494 -36.17 5.98 -55.39
CA ALA A 494 -34.73 5.91 -55.71
C ALA A 494 -34.50 6.28 -57.20
N PRO A 495 -33.28 6.66 -57.64
CA PRO A 495 -32.26 5.65 -57.97
C PRO A 495 -30.77 6.05 -57.76
N GLU A 496 -29.93 5.02 -57.66
CA GLU A 496 -28.61 4.76 -58.32
C GLU A 496 -27.63 5.91 -58.65
N VAL A 497 -26.33 5.73 -58.30
CA VAL A 497 -25.12 5.80 -59.19
C VAL A 497 -23.81 6.21 -58.46
N GLU A 498 -22.79 5.35 -58.62
CA GLU A 498 -21.31 5.50 -58.69
C GLU A 498 -20.42 6.08 -57.56
N ALA A 499 -19.56 5.18 -57.05
CA ALA A 499 -18.09 5.15 -57.15
C ALA A 499 -17.24 6.45 -57.15
N ARG A 500 -16.30 6.55 -56.19
CA ARG A 500 -14.83 6.82 -56.31
C ARG A 500 -14.27 7.27 -54.94
N HIS A 501 -13.36 6.52 -54.33
CA HIS A 501 -11.88 6.61 -54.40
C HIS A 501 -11.25 7.70 -53.50
N ASP A 502 -10.23 7.24 -52.74
CA ASP A 502 -9.10 7.96 -52.14
C ASP A 502 -9.41 8.86 -50.92
N LYS A 503 -8.77 8.70 -49.75
CA LYS A 503 -7.35 8.47 -49.44
C LYS A 503 -7.14 7.84 -48.07
#